data_AF-A0A523W1L8-F1
#
_entry.id   AF-A0A523W1L8-F1
#
_cell.length_a   1.000
_cell.length_b   1.000
_cell.length_c   1.000
_cell.angle_alpha   90.00
_cell.angle_beta   90.00
_cell.angle_gamma   90.00
#
_symmetry.space_group_name_H-M   'P 1'
#
loop_
_entity.id
_entity.type
_entity.pdbx_description
1 polymer ?
#
loop_
_entity_poly.entity_id
_entity_poly.type
_entity_poly.pdbx_seq_one_letter_code
_entity_poly.pdbx_strand_id
1 'polypeptide(L)'
;MEDLSLHILDIVENSIRALAKRIEIRIEENIEKDWLTVEIEDNGQGMDEETIKKALDPFFTTKTTGRVGLGLPLLHQAARETGGKLEISSEVGKKTRVRATFRYSHPDRKPLGNIKETLLILAAGYPEVDFVYEHKRKDTTYRWGTKKIKDKKDDRSNH
;
A
#
# COMPACT_ATOMS: atom_id res chain seq x y z
N MET A 1 13.93 -8.84 9.68
CA MET A 1 14.01 -9.15 8.23
C MET A 1 13.05 -8.22 7.53
N GLU A 2 13.47 -7.52 6.49
CA GLU A 2 12.60 -6.56 5.79
C GLU A 2 11.56 -7.31 4.94
N ASP A 3 10.29 -6.94 5.03
CA ASP A 3 9.18 -7.62 4.35
C ASP A 3 8.26 -6.63 3.62
N LEU A 4 7.37 -7.13 2.78
CA LEU A 4 6.46 -6.29 1.97
C LEU A 4 5.41 -5.55 2.81
N SER A 5 5.13 -5.99 4.05
CA SER A 5 4.19 -5.31 4.93
C SER A 5 4.72 -3.95 5.37
N LEU A 6 6.04 -3.84 5.57
CA LEU A 6 6.70 -2.56 5.87
C LEU A 6 6.67 -1.62 4.66
N HIS A 7 6.88 -2.13 3.45
CA HIS A 7 6.72 -1.33 2.22
C HIS A 7 5.29 -0.83 2.06
N ILE A 8 4.30 -1.69 2.29
CA ILE A 8 2.88 -1.31 2.25
C ILE A 8 2.60 -0.21 3.28
N LEU A 9 3.11 -0.32 4.51
CA LEU A 9 2.97 0.71 5.53
C LEU A 9 3.51 2.06 5.04
N ASP A 10 4.72 2.09 4.49
CA ASP A 10 5.33 3.32 3.98
C ASP A 10 4.51 3.98 2.87
N ILE A 11 3.98 3.19 1.92
CA ILE A 11 3.15 3.71 0.85
C ILE A 11 1.80 4.22 1.38
N VAL A 12 1.17 3.48 2.29
CA VAL A 12 -0.09 3.91 2.91
C VAL A 12 0.12 5.21 3.70
N GLU A 13 1.23 5.37 4.41
CA GLU A 13 1.56 6.63 5.07
C GLU A 13 1.73 7.79 4.07
N ASN A 14 2.27 7.53 2.87
CA ASN A 14 2.34 8.55 1.82
C ASN A 14 0.93 8.97 1.38
N SER A 15 0.01 8.02 1.21
CA SER A 15 -1.39 8.30 0.91
C SER A 15 -2.08 9.13 2.01
N ILE A 16 -1.81 8.82 3.28
CA ILE A 16 -2.35 9.59 4.43
C ILE A 16 -1.80 11.02 4.44
N ARG A 17 -0.49 11.19 4.20
CA ARG A 17 0.15 12.52 4.04
C ARG A 17 -0.45 13.30 2.86
N ALA A 18 -0.88 12.59 1.82
CA ALA A 18 -1.63 13.15 0.69
C ALA A 18 -3.11 13.43 1.02
N LEU A 19 -3.50 13.41 2.30
CA LEU A 19 -4.85 13.70 2.80
C LEU A 19 -5.93 12.71 2.31
N ALA A 20 -5.53 11.50 1.90
CA ALA A 20 -6.48 10.47 1.51
C ALA A 20 -7.44 10.14 2.66
N LYS A 21 -8.72 9.98 2.32
CA LYS A 21 -9.79 9.56 3.24
C LYS A 21 -10.20 8.11 3.05
N ARG A 22 -9.82 7.52 1.92
CA ARG A 22 -10.04 6.12 1.58
C ARG A 22 -8.79 5.57 0.92
N ILE A 23 -8.34 4.42 1.40
CA ILE A 23 -7.16 3.73 0.90
C ILE A 23 -7.52 2.26 0.71
N GLU A 24 -7.30 1.77 -0.51
CA GLU A 24 -7.55 0.39 -0.90
C GLU A 24 -6.22 -0.33 -1.13
N ILE A 25 -6.02 -1.43 -0.41
CA ILE A 25 -4.83 -2.27 -0.49
C ILE A 25 -5.27 -3.61 -1.08
N ARG A 26 -4.73 -3.97 -2.24
CA ARG A 26 -5.05 -5.22 -2.94
C ARG A 26 -3.78 -6.05 -3.09
N ILE A 27 -3.84 -7.31 -2.69
CA ILE A 27 -2.78 -8.28 -2.88
C ILE A 27 -3.32 -9.44 -3.72
N GLU A 28 -2.66 -9.76 -4.82
CA GLU A 28 -3.00 -10.92 -5.65
C GLU A 28 -1.79 -11.86 -5.76
N GLU A 29 -1.97 -13.09 -5.27
CA GLU A 29 -1.03 -14.19 -5.43
C GLU A 29 -1.51 -15.10 -6.57
N ASN A 30 -0.91 -14.94 -7.75
CA ASN A 30 -1.12 -15.81 -8.90
C ASN A 30 0.06 -16.78 -9.05
N ILE A 31 -0.01 -17.90 -8.33
CA ILE A 31 1.04 -18.92 -8.30
C ILE A 31 1.23 -19.56 -9.69
N GLU A 32 0.14 -19.79 -10.43
CA GLU A 32 0.20 -20.40 -11.76
C GLU A 32 0.90 -19.53 -12.79
N LYS A 33 0.71 -18.21 -12.72
CA LYS A 33 1.40 -17.24 -13.59
C LYS A 33 2.72 -16.75 -13.00
N ASP A 34 3.11 -17.25 -11.84
CA ASP A 34 4.31 -16.84 -11.10
C ASP A 34 4.38 -15.33 -10.81
N TRP A 35 3.27 -14.75 -10.34
CA TRP A 35 3.19 -13.33 -9.99
C TRP A 35 2.59 -13.10 -8.60
N LEU A 36 3.25 -12.24 -7.83
CA LEU A 36 2.66 -11.51 -6.71
C LEU A 36 2.44 -10.06 -7.16
N THR A 37 1.22 -9.56 -6.99
CA THR A 37 0.89 -8.14 -7.21
C THR A 37 0.47 -7.50 -5.90
N VAL A 38 1.04 -6.35 -5.59
CA VAL A 38 0.60 -5.46 -4.50
C VAL A 38 0.17 -4.14 -5.13
N GLU A 39 -1.08 -3.76 -4.94
CA GLU A 39 -1.66 -2.53 -5.46
C GLU A 39 -2.24 -1.71 -4.29
N ILE A 40 -1.90 -0.42 -4.25
CA ILE A 40 -2.42 0.53 -3.28
C ILE A 40 -3.04 1.68 -4.08
N GLU A 41 -4.32 1.94 -3.86
CA GLU A 41 -5.05 3.05 -4.46
C GLU A 41 -5.61 3.95 -3.36
N ASP A 42 -5.41 5.26 -3.48
CA ASP A 42 -5.91 6.24 -2.54
C ASP A 42 -6.64 7.38 -3.24
N ASN A 43 -7.49 8.08 -2.50
CA ASN A 43 -8.21 9.27 -2.98
C ASN A 43 -7.63 10.58 -2.42
N GLY A 44 -6.30 10.64 -2.23
CA GLY A 44 -5.62 11.84 -1.76
C GLY A 44 -5.57 12.94 -2.81
N GLN A 45 -4.68 13.91 -2.60
CA GLN A 45 -4.49 15.07 -3.48
C GLN A 45 -3.78 14.76 -4.82
N GLY A 46 -3.28 13.54 -5.00
CA GLY A 46 -2.53 13.15 -6.19
C GLY A 46 -1.14 13.79 -6.31
N MET A 47 -0.48 13.54 -7.44
CA MET A 47 0.83 14.05 -7.82
C MET A 47 0.79 14.54 -9.27
N ASP A 48 1.55 15.60 -9.58
CA ASP A 48 1.80 16.00 -10.97
C ASP A 48 2.85 15.10 -11.64
N GLU A 49 2.97 15.21 -12.97
CA GLU A 49 3.91 14.38 -13.74
C GLU A 49 5.37 14.56 -13.32
N GLU A 50 5.77 15.77 -12.92
CA GLU A 50 7.14 16.05 -12.49
C GLU A 50 7.45 15.33 -11.17
N THR A 51 6.50 15.39 -10.23
CA THR A 51 6.56 14.68 -8.95
C THR A 51 6.58 13.18 -9.18
N ILE A 52 5.76 12.63 -10.08
CA ILE A 52 5.77 11.18 -10.40
C ILE A 52 7.15 10.74 -10.92
N LYS A 53 7.77 11.52 -11.82
CA LYS A 53 9.12 11.23 -12.36
C LYS A 53 10.18 11.20 -11.26
N LYS A 54 10.06 12.07 -10.26
CA LYS A 54 11.00 12.15 -9.13
C LYS A 54 10.63 11.22 -7.97
N ALA A 55 9.41 10.72 -7.88
CA ALA A 55 8.93 9.91 -6.75
C ALA A 55 9.69 8.57 -6.58
N LEU A 56 10.42 8.13 -7.61
CA LEU A 56 11.29 6.95 -7.57
C LEU A 56 12.75 7.27 -7.23
N ASP A 57 13.13 8.55 -7.18
CA ASP A 57 14.47 8.98 -6.80
C ASP A 57 14.64 8.86 -5.27
N PRO A 58 15.58 8.05 -4.77
CA PRO A 58 15.86 7.89 -3.33
C PRO A 58 16.14 9.20 -2.60
N PHE A 59 16.63 10.22 -3.30
CA PHE A 59 17.00 11.52 -2.74
C PHE A 59 15.87 12.55 -2.84
N PHE A 60 14.81 12.25 -3.59
CA PHE A 60 13.63 13.10 -3.66
C PHE A 60 12.65 12.75 -2.55
N THR A 61 12.38 13.72 -1.68
CA THR A 61 11.38 13.57 -0.62
C THR A 61 10.69 14.90 -0.36
N THR A 62 9.38 14.84 -0.14
CA THR A 62 8.59 15.97 0.37
C THR A 62 8.50 15.97 1.91
N LYS A 63 9.14 14.99 2.57
CA LYS A 63 9.18 14.89 4.04
C LYS A 63 10.11 15.97 4.63
N THR A 64 9.58 16.82 5.49
CA THR A 64 10.34 17.88 6.20
C THR A 64 11.09 17.39 7.44
N THR A 65 10.82 16.17 7.93
CA THR A 65 11.28 15.67 9.23
C THR A 65 12.59 14.85 9.19
N GLY A 66 13.41 15.01 8.16
CA GLY A 66 14.71 14.32 8.04
C GLY A 66 14.63 12.81 7.77
N ARG A 67 13.43 12.23 7.66
CA ARG A 67 13.25 10.86 7.17
C ARG A 67 13.32 10.84 5.64
N VAL A 68 14.26 10.07 5.10
CA VAL A 68 14.41 9.88 3.65
C VAL A 68 13.13 9.26 3.07
N GLY A 69 12.71 9.71 1.89
CA GLY A 69 11.49 9.28 1.19
C GLY A 69 11.61 7.90 0.55
N LEU A 70 12.12 6.90 1.28
CA LEU A 70 12.58 5.64 0.69
C LEU A 70 11.49 4.62 0.33
N GLY A 71 10.24 4.82 0.74
CA GLY A 71 9.17 3.82 0.53
C GLY A 71 8.99 3.41 -0.94
N LEU A 72 8.76 4.39 -1.83
CA LEU A 72 8.59 4.11 -3.27
C LEU A 72 9.91 3.63 -3.93
N PRO A 73 11.07 4.27 -3.70
CA PRO A 73 12.35 3.79 -4.23
C PRO A 73 12.71 2.37 -3.82
N LEU A 74 12.55 1.99 -2.54
CA LEU A 74 12.86 0.64 -2.07
C LEU A 74 11.87 -0.40 -2.61
N LEU A 75 10.58 -0.06 -2.69
CA LEU A 75 9.58 -0.93 -3.31
C LEU A 75 9.87 -1.13 -4.81
N HIS A 76 10.29 -0.08 -5.51
CA HIS A 76 10.71 -0.14 -6.91
C HIS A 76 11.91 -1.07 -7.08
N GLN A 77 12.93 -0.92 -6.23
CA GLN A 77 14.12 -1.77 -6.25
C GLN A 77 13.75 -3.24 -6.00
N ALA A 78 12.98 -3.52 -4.95
CA ALA A 78 12.56 -4.88 -4.62
C ALA A 78 11.74 -5.55 -5.74
N ALA A 79 10.87 -4.78 -6.42
CA ALA A 79 10.13 -5.28 -7.58
C ALA A 79 11.07 -5.60 -8.75
N ARG A 80 12.01 -4.71 -9.04
CA ARG A 80 12.96 -4.87 -10.15
C ARG A 80 13.94 -6.02 -9.94
N GLU A 81 14.47 -6.18 -8.72
CA GLU A 81 15.41 -7.26 -8.36
C GLU A 81 14.77 -8.66 -8.48
N THR A 82 13.45 -8.73 -8.42
CA THR A 82 12.68 -9.97 -8.54
C THR A 82 12.04 -10.14 -9.92
N GLY A 83 12.51 -9.41 -10.94
CA GLY A 83 12.03 -9.51 -12.32
C GLY A 83 10.62 -8.95 -12.55
N GLY A 84 10.11 -8.15 -11.62
CA GLY A 84 8.86 -7.40 -11.76
C GLY A 84 9.10 -5.91 -11.96
N LYS A 85 8.09 -5.10 -11.64
CA LYS A 85 8.10 -3.64 -11.83
C LYS A 85 7.17 -2.92 -10.88
N LEU A 86 7.42 -1.62 -10.70
CA LEU A 86 6.53 -0.68 -10.02
C LEU A 86 5.93 0.29 -11.04
N GLU A 87 4.62 0.46 -11.00
CA GLU A 87 3.85 1.38 -11.84
C GLU A 87 3.14 2.40 -10.95
N ILE A 88 3.27 3.69 -11.24
CA ILE A 88 2.58 4.77 -10.53
C ILE A 88 1.68 5.49 -11.52
N SER A 89 0.42 5.68 -11.14
CA SER A 89 -0.57 6.47 -11.88
C SER A 89 -1.18 7.46 -10.90
N SER A 90 -1.03 8.76 -11.13
CA SER A 90 -1.59 9.80 -10.27
C SER A 90 -1.89 11.04 -11.08
N GLU A 91 -2.87 11.83 -10.61
CA GLU A 91 -3.21 13.13 -11.18
C GLU A 91 -3.64 14.06 -10.04
N VAL A 92 -3.23 15.33 -10.10
CA VAL A 92 -3.55 16.35 -9.08
C VAL A 92 -5.06 16.47 -8.89
N GLY A 93 -5.51 16.43 -7.63
CA GLY A 93 -6.92 16.46 -7.23
C GLY A 93 -7.70 15.17 -7.49
N LYS A 94 -7.04 14.11 -7.98
CA LYS A 94 -7.63 12.78 -8.20
C LYS A 94 -6.89 11.72 -7.38
N LYS A 95 -7.12 10.46 -7.71
CA LYS A 95 -6.53 9.30 -7.04
C LYS A 95 -5.07 9.08 -7.40
N THR A 96 -4.33 8.48 -6.47
CA THR A 96 -3.02 7.87 -6.73
C THR A 96 -3.18 6.36 -6.70
N ARG A 97 -2.53 5.67 -7.64
CA ARG A 97 -2.43 4.22 -7.70
C ARG A 97 -0.97 3.82 -7.86
N VAL A 98 -0.50 2.99 -6.93
CA VAL A 98 0.83 2.40 -6.92
C VAL A 98 0.66 0.88 -7.08
N ARG A 99 1.27 0.30 -8.10
CA ARG A 99 1.17 -1.14 -8.39
C ARG A 99 2.55 -1.75 -8.53
N ALA A 100 2.92 -2.59 -7.58
CA ALA A 100 4.16 -3.37 -7.58
C ALA A 100 3.87 -4.82 -7.99
N THR A 101 4.74 -5.38 -8.82
CA THR A 101 4.69 -6.78 -9.27
C THR A 101 6.02 -7.45 -8.96
N PHE A 102 5.97 -8.73 -8.60
CA PHE A 102 7.14 -9.54 -8.22
C PHE A 102 6.96 -10.96 -8.76
N ARG A 103 8.04 -11.63 -9.18
CA ARG A 103 7.98 -13.07 -9.48
C ARG A 103 7.73 -13.87 -8.23
N TYR A 104 6.65 -14.65 -8.19
CA TYR A 104 6.18 -15.30 -6.96
C TYR A 104 7.23 -16.27 -6.37
N SER A 105 7.89 -17.03 -7.23
CA SER A 105 8.90 -18.03 -6.86
C SER A 105 10.33 -17.49 -6.75
N HIS A 106 10.56 -16.18 -6.95
CA HIS A 106 11.92 -15.64 -6.91
C HIS A 106 12.51 -15.74 -5.49
N PRO A 107 13.76 -16.23 -5.33
CA PRO A 107 14.36 -16.46 -4.01
C PRO A 107 14.52 -15.16 -3.21
N ASP A 108 14.88 -14.07 -3.89
CA ASP A 108 15.06 -12.75 -3.26
C ASP A 108 13.74 -11.99 -3.05
N ARG A 109 12.59 -12.57 -3.42
CA ARG A 109 11.31 -11.91 -3.17
C ARG A 109 11.07 -11.82 -1.68
N LYS A 110 11.00 -10.58 -1.17
CA LYS A 110 10.64 -10.30 0.21
C LYS A 110 9.33 -11.01 0.58
N PRO A 111 9.24 -11.62 1.78
CA PRO A 111 8.00 -12.23 2.23
C PRO A 111 6.89 -11.18 2.37
N LEU A 112 5.63 -11.61 2.38
CA LEU A 112 4.52 -10.68 2.60
C LEU A 112 4.55 -10.02 3.99
N GLY A 113 5.14 -10.67 4.99
CA GLY A 113 5.15 -10.16 6.37
C GLY A 113 3.79 -10.30 7.06
N ASN A 114 3.62 -9.56 8.16
CA ASN A 114 2.40 -9.60 8.96
C ASN A 114 1.38 -8.54 8.53
N ILE A 115 0.75 -8.76 7.37
CA ILE A 115 -0.24 -7.81 6.82
C ILE A 115 -1.38 -7.52 7.80
N LYS A 116 -1.82 -8.51 8.59
CA LYS A 116 -2.92 -8.32 9.55
C LYS A 116 -2.54 -7.30 10.62
N GLU A 117 -1.35 -7.41 11.19
CA GLU A 117 -0.84 -6.48 12.19
C GLU A 117 -0.66 -5.08 11.60
N THR A 118 -0.09 -4.97 10.39
CA THR A 118 0.02 -3.68 9.68
C THR A 118 -1.34 -3.01 9.49
N LEU A 119 -2.36 -3.76 9.06
CA LEU A 119 -3.72 -3.24 8.89
C LEU A 119 -4.35 -2.80 10.22
N LEU A 120 -4.09 -3.52 11.30
CA LEU A 120 -4.57 -3.15 12.65
C LEU A 120 -3.90 -1.87 13.15
N ILE A 121 -2.58 -1.74 12.98
CA ILE A 121 -1.83 -0.52 13.33
C ILE A 121 -2.37 0.68 12.55
N LEU A 122 -2.58 0.53 11.23
CA LEU A 122 -3.12 1.58 10.38
C LEU A 122 -4.53 2.02 10.82
N ALA A 123 -5.44 1.08 11.06
CA ALA A 123 -6.80 1.41 11.50
C ALA A 123 -6.85 2.02 12.91
N ALA A 124 -5.94 1.63 13.80
CA ALA A 124 -5.85 2.21 15.14
C ALA A 124 -5.22 3.62 15.12
N GLY A 125 -4.18 3.81 14.30
CA GLY A 125 -3.45 5.08 14.19
C GLY A 125 -4.20 6.17 13.40
N TYR A 126 -5.07 5.78 12.48
CA TYR A 126 -5.78 6.68 11.57
C TYR A 126 -7.28 6.36 11.51
N PRO A 127 -8.02 6.50 12.63
CA PRO A 127 -9.42 6.10 12.73
C PRO A 127 -10.34 6.87 11.76
N GLU A 128 -9.95 8.02 11.26
CA GLU A 128 -10.68 8.85 10.29
C GLU A 128 -10.55 8.35 8.84
N VAL A 129 -9.58 7.49 8.54
CA VAL A 129 -9.35 6.94 7.20
C VAL A 129 -10.15 5.64 7.03
N ASP A 130 -10.76 5.47 5.84
CA ASP A 130 -11.42 4.23 5.45
C ASP A 130 -10.44 3.31 4.73
N PHE A 131 -9.98 2.28 5.43
CA PHE A 131 -9.12 1.25 4.85
C PHE A 131 -9.96 0.11 4.31
N VAL A 132 -9.65 -0.31 3.08
CA VAL A 132 -10.18 -1.51 2.44
C VAL A 132 -9.00 -2.40 2.07
N TYR A 133 -9.08 -3.67 2.44
CA TYR A 133 -8.09 -4.68 2.11
C TYR A 133 -8.74 -5.84 1.36
N GLU A 134 -8.13 -6.24 0.24
CA GLU A 134 -8.47 -7.45 -0.49
C GLU A 134 -7.21 -8.28 -0.73
N HIS A 135 -7.30 -9.58 -0.44
CA HIS A 135 -6.23 -10.52 -0.71
C HIS A 135 -6.77 -11.73 -1.44
N LYS A 136 -6.36 -11.87 -2.69
CA LYS A 136 -6.71 -12.99 -3.54
C LYS A 136 -5.56 -13.98 -3.61
N ARG A 137 -5.83 -15.25 -3.31
CA ARG A 137 -4.88 -16.35 -3.40
C ARG A 137 -5.59 -17.60 -3.89
N LYS A 138 -5.20 -18.09 -5.09
CA LYS A 138 -5.91 -19.17 -5.79
C LYS A 138 -7.41 -18.84 -5.90
N ASP A 139 -8.28 -19.70 -5.37
CA ASP A 139 -9.74 -19.57 -5.40
C ASP A 139 -10.31 -18.82 -4.19
N THR A 140 -9.45 -18.41 -3.24
CA THR A 140 -9.89 -17.72 -2.03
C THR A 140 -9.65 -16.22 -2.15
N THR A 141 -10.68 -15.43 -1.86
CA THR A 141 -10.57 -13.97 -1.72
C THR A 141 -10.94 -13.58 -0.29
N TYR A 142 -9.96 -13.06 0.45
CA TYR A 142 -10.17 -12.47 1.76
C TYR A 142 -10.42 -10.96 1.61
N ARG A 143 -11.42 -10.43 2.32
CA ARG A 143 -11.71 -9.00 2.36
C ARG A 143 -11.83 -8.52 3.79
N TRP A 144 -11.26 -7.36 4.05
CA TRP A 144 -11.35 -6.66 5.32
C TRP A 144 -11.56 -5.17 5.05
N GLY A 145 -12.21 -4.46 5.97
CA GLY A 145 -12.32 -3.01 5.86
C GLY A 145 -12.90 -2.36 7.10
N THR A 146 -12.58 -1.08 7.29
CA THR A 146 -12.89 -0.36 8.53
C THR A 146 -14.34 0.08 8.66
N LYS A 147 -15.05 0.36 7.56
CA LYS A 147 -16.49 0.72 7.64
C LYS A 147 -17.35 -0.35 8.30
N LYS A 148 -17.12 -1.63 7.99
CA LYS A 148 -17.82 -2.76 8.64
C LYS A 148 -17.55 -2.87 10.16
N ILE A 149 -16.48 -2.25 10.65
CA ILE A 149 -16.09 -2.24 12.07
C ILE A 149 -16.71 -1.04 12.79
N LYS A 150 -16.82 0.12 12.11
CA LYS A 150 -17.41 1.34 12.65
C LYS A 150 -18.91 1.18 12.93
N ASP A 151 -19.64 0.46 12.08
CA ASP A 151 -21.08 0.20 12.29
C ASP A 151 -21.39 -0.70 13.50
N LYS A 152 -20.43 -1.49 13.99
CA LYS A 152 -20.62 -2.37 15.17
C LYS A 152 -20.32 -1.70 16.52
N LYS A 153 -19.72 -0.51 16.52
CA LYS A 153 -19.41 0.22 17.76
C LYS A 153 -20.55 1.14 18.22
N ASP A 154 -21.52 1.45 17.36
CA ASP A 154 -22.64 2.33 17.73
C ASP A 154 -23.71 1.62 18.60
N ASP A 155 -23.84 0.30 18.49
CA ASP A 155 -24.81 -0.49 19.26
C ASP A 155 -24.41 -0.82 20.71
N ARG A 156 -23.20 -0.45 21.15
CA ARG A 156 -22.72 -0.73 22.52
C ARG A 156 -22.64 0.49 23.44
N SER A 157 -23.18 1.62 23.00
CA SER A 157 -23.17 2.89 23.76
C SER A 157 -24.51 3.21 24.44
N ASN A 158 -25.50 2.32 24.35
CA ASN A 158 -26.82 2.46 25.01
C ASN A 158 -27.11 1.24 25.92
N HIS A 159 -26.34 1.10 27.00
CA HIS A 159 -26.78 0.38 28.21
C HIS A 159 -26.06 0.90 29.44
#